data_AF-A0A6J0KLP1-F1
#
_entry.id   AF-A0A6J0KLP1-F1
#
_cell.length_a   1.000
_cell.length_b   1.000
_cell.length_c   1.000
_cell.angle_alpha   90.00
_cell.angle_beta   90.00
_cell.angle_gamma   90.00
#
_symmetry.space_group_name_H-M   'P 1'
#
loop_
_entity.id
_entity.type
_entity.pdbx_description
1 polymer ?
#
loop_
_entity_poly.entity_id
_entity_poly.type
_entity_poly.pdbx_seq_one_letter_code
_entity_poly.pdbx_strand_id
1 'polypeptide(L)'
;MSSSTTTGVTVIWDFQYAWIPEGYDLRTLKTSIETALKRCNPDFFIEGKLRAVGHASGDKHQAITMLPDDIKFSPVRPDNIRTPDPEDQTALELVMKLTMKVLAKATNILVISGNYDLMGAINGWRQRNIFMMLALPESSSSSPSIYHCANLTWLWASEDPESAAATMVNGGGPILPAPV
;
A
#
# COMPACT_ATOMS: atom_id res chain seq x y z
N MET A 1 14.31 4.14 31.10
CA MET A 1 13.70 5.06 30.10
C MET A 1 13.81 4.37 28.76
N SER A 2 12.79 3.61 28.36
CA SER A 2 12.72 3.03 27.02
C SER A 2 12.44 4.19 26.06
N SER A 3 13.38 4.53 25.17
CA SER A 3 13.11 5.44 24.08
C SER A 3 12.09 4.77 23.16
N SER A 4 10.86 5.28 23.11
CA SER A 4 9.89 4.88 22.08
C SER A 4 10.43 5.34 20.72
N THR A 5 11.16 4.47 20.04
CA THR A 5 11.68 4.75 18.70
C THR A 5 10.53 4.61 17.71
N THR A 6 9.98 5.73 17.29
CA THR A 6 8.98 5.74 16.21
C THR A 6 9.58 5.14 14.95
N THR A 7 8.79 4.33 14.26
CA THR A 7 9.23 3.56 13.10
C THR A 7 8.47 4.01 11.86
N GLY A 8 9.21 4.60 10.91
CA GLY A 8 8.64 5.12 9.67
C GLY A 8 8.18 4.01 8.73
N VAL A 9 7.01 4.20 8.14
CA VAL A 9 6.42 3.32 7.12
C VAL A 9 6.21 4.11 5.84
N THR A 10 6.83 3.66 4.75
CA THR A 10 6.48 4.22 3.43
C THR A 10 5.20 3.56 2.92
N VAL A 11 4.22 4.39 2.54
CA VAL A 11 2.94 3.91 1.99
C VAL A 11 2.87 4.15 0.49
N ILE A 12 2.59 3.09 -0.25
CA ILE A 12 2.36 3.08 -1.69
C ILE A 12 0.91 2.65 -1.93
N TRP A 13 0.13 3.52 -2.56
CA TRP A 13 -1.26 3.26 -2.91
C TRP A 13 -1.41 3.14 -4.42
N ASP A 14 -1.66 1.93 -4.89
CA ASP A 14 -2.04 1.63 -6.26
C ASP A 14 -3.55 1.81 -6.43
N PHE A 15 -3.94 3.03 -6.78
CA PHE A 15 -5.35 3.42 -6.81
C PHE A 15 -6.10 2.89 -8.05
N GLN A 16 -5.39 2.25 -8.99
CA GLN A 16 -6.04 1.59 -10.12
C GLN A 16 -6.66 0.26 -9.69
N TYR A 17 -5.92 -0.53 -8.92
CA TYR A 17 -6.36 -1.85 -8.46
C TYR A 17 -6.95 -1.86 -7.06
N ALA A 18 -6.75 -0.81 -6.28
CA ALA A 18 -7.32 -0.66 -4.95
C ALA A 18 -7.91 0.75 -4.78
N TRP A 19 -8.90 1.09 -5.59
CA TRP A 19 -9.64 2.35 -5.40
C TRP A 19 -10.47 2.28 -4.12
N ILE A 20 -10.71 3.45 -3.53
CA ILE A 20 -11.55 3.55 -2.35
C ILE A 20 -13.02 3.61 -2.79
N PRO A 21 -13.92 2.80 -2.22
CA PRO A 21 -15.32 2.78 -2.60
C PRO A 21 -16.05 4.12 -2.47
N GLU A 22 -17.19 4.22 -3.16
CA GLU A 22 -18.00 5.43 -3.25
C GLU A 22 -18.49 5.90 -1.87
N GLY A 23 -18.46 7.23 -1.64
CA GLY A 23 -18.88 7.85 -0.38
C GLY A 23 -17.77 8.03 0.66
N TYR A 24 -16.58 7.47 0.45
CA TYR A 24 -15.45 7.68 1.36
C TYR A 24 -14.82 9.08 1.22
N ASP A 25 -14.56 9.74 2.34
CA ASP A 25 -13.83 11.00 2.35
C ASP A 25 -12.31 10.75 2.20
N LEU A 26 -11.82 10.92 0.98
CA LEU A 26 -10.40 10.82 0.63
C LEU A 26 -9.48 11.72 1.49
N ARG A 27 -10.00 12.81 2.09
CA ARG A 27 -9.21 13.67 2.99
C ARG A 27 -8.82 12.97 4.29
N THR A 28 -9.58 11.96 4.69
CA THR A 28 -9.33 11.17 5.90
C THR A 28 -8.40 9.98 5.67
N LEU A 29 -8.06 9.69 4.41
CA LEU A 29 -7.32 8.50 4.00
C LEU A 29 -5.99 8.30 4.74
N LYS A 30 -5.17 9.36 4.85
CA LYS A 30 -3.86 9.27 5.52
C LYS A 30 -4.04 8.91 7.00
N THR A 31 -4.94 9.61 7.69
CA THR A 31 -5.26 9.37 9.10
C THR A 31 -5.82 7.97 9.33
N SER A 32 -6.65 7.49 8.40
CA SER A 32 -7.21 6.14 8.39
C SER A 32 -6.10 5.07 8.30
N ILE A 33 -5.17 5.23 7.36
CA ILE A 33 -4.03 4.31 7.20
C ILE A 33 -3.11 4.36 8.42
N GLU A 34 -2.81 5.54 8.96
CA GLU A 34 -2.02 5.66 10.19
C GLU A 34 -2.68 4.97 11.38
N THR A 35 -4.00 5.08 11.51
CA THR A 35 -4.76 4.39 12.56
C THR A 35 -4.63 2.88 12.41
N ALA A 36 -4.78 2.35 11.19
CA ALA A 36 -4.59 0.93 10.93
C ALA A 36 -3.15 0.47 11.23
N LEU A 37 -2.13 1.22 10.80
CA LEU A 37 -0.72 0.92 11.07
C LEU A 37 -0.43 0.87 12.58
N LYS A 38 -1.01 1.78 13.37
CA LYS A 38 -0.84 1.80 14.83
C LYS A 38 -1.43 0.58 15.54
N ARG A 39 -2.40 -0.12 14.92
CA ARG A 39 -2.90 -1.41 15.40
C ARG A 39 -1.90 -2.54 15.15
N CYS A 40 -1.12 -2.47 14.07
CA CYS A 40 0.00 -3.40 13.86
C CYS A 40 1.12 -3.15 14.88
N ASN A 41 1.50 -1.89 15.04
CA ASN A 41 2.53 -1.45 15.96
C ASN A 41 2.28 0.02 16.34
N PRO A 42 2.09 0.35 17.63
CA PRO A 42 1.78 1.71 18.06
C PRO A 42 2.85 2.74 17.71
N ASP A 43 4.09 2.31 17.44
CA ASP A 43 5.21 3.17 17.04
C ASP A 43 5.23 3.48 15.53
N PHE A 44 4.36 2.86 14.73
CA PHE A 44 4.28 3.12 13.29
C PHE A 44 3.67 4.50 12.97
N PHE A 45 4.28 5.18 12.01
CA PHE A 45 3.76 6.39 11.40
C PHE A 45 4.08 6.41 9.90
N ILE A 46 3.30 7.16 9.11
CA ILE A 46 3.59 7.31 7.69
C ILE A 46 4.80 8.23 7.52
N GLU A 47 5.85 7.71 6.90
CA GLU A 47 7.05 8.49 6.59
C GLU A 47 6.78 9.42 5.39
N GLY A 48 6.61 10.71 5.69
CA GLY A 48 6.40 11.75 4.69
C GLY A 48 4.98 11.74 4.10
N LYS A 49 4.89 11.71 2.76
CA LYS A 49 3.63 11.76 2.01
C LYS A 49 3.24 10.37 1.52
N LEU A 50 1.95 10.08 1.54
CA LEU A 50 1.41 8.87 0.90
C LEU A 50 1.65 8.93 -0.60
N ARG A 51 2.18 7.86 -1.20
CA ARG A 51 2.50 7.83 -2.63
C ARG A 51 1.36 7.19 -3.40
N ALA A 52 0.55 8.02 -4.06
CA ALA A 52 -0.49 7.54 -4.96
C ALA A 52 0.11 7.24 -6.34
N VAL A 53 -0.12 6.03 -6.84
CA VAL A 53 0.41 5.50 -8.09
C VAL A 53 -0.74 5.01 -8.97
N GLY A 54 -0.74 5.45 -10.22
CA GLY A 54 -1.75 5.11 -11.21
C GLY A 54 -1.79 6.14 -12.34
N HIS A 55 -2.80 6.07 -13.20
CA HIS A 55 -2.88 6.88 -14.41
C HIS A 55 -2.89 8.39 -14.11
N ALA A 56 -2.19 9.16 -14.94
CA ALA A 56 -2.15 10.63 -14.89
C ALA A 56 -3.39 11.30 -15.50
N SER A 57 -4.49 10.56 -15.65
CA SER A 57 -5.71 11.00 -16.32
C SER A 57 -6.94 10.31 -15.77
N GLY A 58 -8.12 10.89 -16.02
CA GLY A 58 -9.41 10.36 -15.59
C GLY A 58 -9.85 10.84 -14.19
N ASP A 59 -11.06 10.45 -13.80
CA ASP A 59 -11.74 10.98 -12.61
C ASP A 59 -10.98 10.67 -11.31
N LYS A 60 -10.37 9.49 -11.21
CA LYS A 60 -9.53 9.09 -10.06
C LYS A 60 -8.30 9.99 -9.90
N HIS A 61 -7.64 10.33 -11.00
CA HIS A 61 -6.52 11.26 -10.99
C HIS A 61 -6.97 12.64 -10.53
N GLN A 62 -8.07 13.15 -11.10
CA GLN A 62 -8.62 14.45 -10.74
C GLN A 62 -8.98 14.51 -9.24
N ALA A 63 -9.64 13.47 -8.72
CA ALA A 63 -9.97 13.37 -7.30
C ALA A 63 -8.71 13.44 -6.42
N ILE A 64 -7.63 12.72 -6.77
CA ILE A 64 -6.38 12.76 -6.01
C ILE A 64 -5.71 14.14 -6.07
N THR A 65 -5.73 14.82 -7.22
CA THR A 65 -5.14 16.16 -7.35
C THR A 65 -5.84 17.24 -6.53
N MET A 66 -7.09 16.99 -6.12
CA MET A 66 -7.86 17.88 -5.25
C MET A 66 -7.60 17.63 -3.75
N LEU A 67 -6.78 16.63 -3.41
CA LEU A 67 -6.49 16.27 -2.02
C LEU A 67 -5.44 17.21 -1.40
N PRO A 68 -5.44 17.33 -0.06
CA PRO A 68 -4.43 18.08 0.66
C PRO A 68 -3.02 17.54 0.36
N ASP A 69 -2.01 18.38 0.65
CA ASP A 69 -0.62 18.18 0.26
C ASP A 69 0.06 16.95 0.91
N ASP A 70 -0.69 16.17 1.68
CA ASP A 70 -0.31 14.90 2.32
C ASP A 70 -0.14 13.72 1.35
N ILE A 71 -0.60 13.87 0.11
CA ILE A 71 -0.50 12.83 -0.92
C ILE A 71 0.43 13.29 -2.03
N LYS A 72 1.49 12.52 -2.27
CA LYS A 72 2.39 12.72 -3.40
C LYS A 72 1.97 11.85 -4.56
N PHE A 73 1.36 12.47 -5.56
CA PHE A 73 1.04 11.80 -6.81
C PHE A 73 2.32 11.48 -7.60
N SER A 74 2.44 10.23 -8.04
CA SER A 74 3.53 9.76 -8.90
C SER A 74 2.92 9.26 -10.22
N PRO A 75 2.70 10.14 -11.22
CA PRO A 75 1.98 9.80 -12.44
C PRO A 75 2.63 8.68 -13.24
N VAL A 76 1.80 7.77 -13.76
CA VAL A 76 2.15 6.92 -14.91
C VAL A 76 1.84 7.68 -16.18
N ARG A 77 2.85 7.90 -17.03
CA ARG A 77 2.60 8.30 -18.43
C ARG A 77 2.32 7.03 -19.24
N PRO A 78 1.26 6.98 -20.06
CA PRO A 78 1.09 5.89 -21.00
C PRO A 78 2.22 5.95 -22.03
N ASP A 79 3.04 4.90 -22.13
CA ASP A 79 3.94 4.75 -23.27
C ASP A 79 3.13 4.27 -24.48
N ASN A 80 3.37 4.85 -25.65
CA ASN A 80 2.57 4.70 -26.89
C ASN A 80 2.64 3.30 -27.55
N ILE A 81 2.93 2.22 -26.80
CA ILE A 81 3.11 0.89 -27.38
C ILE A 81 1.81 0.10 -27.25
N ARG A 82 1.28 -0.26 -28.42
CA ARG A 82 0.03 -0.97 -28.66
C ARG A 82 0.15 -2.44 -28.23
N THR A 83 0.08 -2.72 -26.94
CA THR A 83 -0.11 -4.08 -26.39
C THR A 83 -1.59 -4.34 -26.08
N PRO A 84 -2.03 -5.62 -26.00
CA PRO A 84 -3.47 -5.94 -25.86
C PRO A 84 -4.08 -5.62 -24.49
N ASP A 85 -3.26 -5.34 -23.47
CA ASP A 85 -3.63 -4.72 -22.19
C ASP A 85 -2.46 -3.84 -21.69
N PRO A 86 -2.25 -2.65 -22.29
CA PRO A 86 -1.11 -1.79 -21.98
C PRO A 86 -1.25 -1.12 -20.59
N GLU A 87 -2.48 -1.01 -20.10
CA GLU A 87 -2.82 -0.32 -18.87
C GLU A 87 -2.33 -1.08 -17.64
N ASP A 88 -2.52 -2.40 -17.64
CA ASP A 88 -2.11 -3.29 -16.54
C ASP A 88 -0.59 -3.45 -16.45
N GLN A 89 0.06 -3.67 -17.60
CA GLN A 89 1.52 -3.83 -17.69
C GLN A 89 2.27 -2.54 -17.33
N THR A 90 1.75 -1.37 -17.73
CA THR A 90 2.41 -0.08 -17.44
C THR A 90 2.22 0.31 -15.98
N ALA A 91 1.04 0.06 -15.40
CA ALA A 91 0.80 0.27 -13.96
C ALA A 91 1.70 -0.65 -13.12
N LEU A 92 1.80 -1.93 -13.49
CA LEU A 92 2.69 -2.91 -12.88
C LEU A 92 4.16 -2.48 -12.95
N GLU A 93 4.67 -2.14 -14.14
CA GLU A 93 6.04 -1.69 -14.32
C GLU A 93 6.34 -0.39 -13.57
N LEU A 94 5.36 0.51 -13.44
CA LEU A 94 5.54 1.76 -12.70
C LEU A 94 5.52 1.53 -11.19
N VAL A 95 4.58 0.74 -10.68
CA VAL A 95 4.59 0.34 -9.27
C VAL A 95 5.91 -0.37 -8.98
N MET A 96 6.40 -1.24 -9.85
CA MET A 96 7.72 -1.87 -9.71
C MET A 96 8.86 -0.84 -9.71
N LYS A 97 8.91 0.11 -10.67
CA LYS A 97 9.97 1.14 -10.75
C LYS A 97 9.97 2.09 -9.54
N LEU A 98 8.80 2.51 -9.08
CA LEU A 98 8.66 3.38 -7.90
C LEU A 98 8.94 2.62 -6.61
N THR A 99 8.48 1.37 -6.52
CA THR A 99 8.79 0.49 -5.40
C THR A 99 10.30 0.29 -5.34
N MET A 100 10.99 -0.01 -6.45
CA MET A 100 12.46 -0.11 -6.48
C MET A 100 13.19 1.18 -6.05
N LYS A 101 12.67 2.36 -6.39
CA LYS A 101 13.23 3.65 -5.94
C LYS A 101 12.97 3.94 -4.46
N VAL A 102 11.82 3.52 -3.94
CA VAL A 102 11.43 3.66 -2.53
C VAL A 102 12.19 2.65 -1.65
N LEU A 103 12.31 1.41 -2.11
CA LEU A 103 13.02 0.29 -1.48
C LEU A 103 14.50 0.58 -1.23
N ALA A 104 15.12 1.47 -2.02
CA ALA A 104 16.50 1.87 -1.81
C ALA A 104 16.75 2.61 -0.48
N LYS A 105 15.68 3.00 0.25
CA LYS A 105 15.79 3.80 1.48
C LYS A 105 14.90 3.34 2.64
N ALA A 106 13.81 2.60 2.38
CA ALA A 106 12.83 2.25 3.40
C ALA A 106 13.01 0.81 3.92
N THR A 107 12.89 0.63 5.24
CA THR A 107 12.92 -0.69 5.91
C THR A 107 11.52 -1.27 6.15
N ASN A 108 10.48 -0.43 6.21
CA ASN A 108 9.08 -0.85 6.36
C ASN A 108 8.21 -0.22 5.28
N ILE A 109 7.43 -1.03 4.58
CA ILE A 109 6.64 -0.60 3.42
C ILE A 109 5.25 -1.19 3.49
N LEU A 110 4.24 -0.35 3.33
CA LEU A 110 2.86 -0.75 3.07
C LEU A 110 2.54 -0.55 1.59
N VAL A 111 2.11 -1.63 0.93
CA VAL A 111 1.54 -1.60 -0.42
C VAL A 111 0.03 -1.81 -0.33
N ILE A 112 -0.76 -0.90 -0.89
CA ILE A 112 -2.21 -1.03 -1.03
C ILE A 112 -2.48 -1.31 -2.51
N SER A 113 -2.80 -2.55 -2.86
CA SER A 113 -3.04 -2.95 -4.26
C SER A 113 -3.81 -4.28 -4.34
N GLY A 114 -4.72 -4.39 -5.30
CA GLY A 114 -5.32 -5.67 -5.73
C GLY A 114 -4.62 -6.33 -6.91
N ASN A 115 -3.48 -5.80 -7.37
CA ASN A 115 -2.74 -6.32 -8.51
C ASN A 115 -1.93 -7.57 -8.12
N TYR A 116 -2.38 -8.74 -8.58
CA TYR A 116 -1.75 -10.03 -8.30
C TYR A 116 -0.32 -10.13 -8.83
N ASP A 117 0.03 -9.40 -9.88
CA ASP A 117 1.38 -9.44 -10.46
C ASP A 117 2.43 -8.79 -9.54
N LEU A 118 2.00 -7.94 -8.60
CA LEU A 118 2.89 -7.38 -7.58
C LEU A 118 3.28 -8.38 -6.49
N MET A 119 2.49 -9.44 -6.30
CA MET A 119 2.65 -10.36 -5.16
C MET A 119 3.97 -11.11 -5.21
N GLY A 120 4.42 -11.48 -6.41
CA GLY A 120 5.74 -12.09 -6.60
C GLY A 120 6.88 -11.16 -6.18
N ALA A 121 6.77 -9.87 -6.50
CA ALA A 121 7.75 -8.86 -6.12
C ALA A 121 7.74 -8.59 -4.62
N ILE A 122 6.55 -8.45 -4.02
CA ILE A 122 6.37 -8.28 -2.56
C ILE A 122 7.01 -9.44 -1.78
N ASN A 123 6.76 -10.68 -2.19
CA ASN A 123 7.38 -11.84 -1.57
C ASN A 123 8.91 -11.82 -1.72
N GLY A 124 9.42 -11.45 -2.91
CA GLY A 124 10.85 -11.29 -3.14
C GLY A 124 11.50 -10.21 -2.27
N TRP A 125 10.80 -9.11 -1.97
CA TRP A 125 11.29 -8.05 -1.09
C TRP A 125 11.24 -8.43 0.38
N ARG A 126 10.18 -9.12 0.81
CA ARG A 126 10.09 -9.70 2.16
C ARG A 126 11.31 -10.57 2.48
N GLN A 127 11.75 -11.37 1.50
CA GLN A 127 12.93 -12.24 1.66
C GLN A 127 14.27 -11.47 1.78
N ARG A 128 14.28 -10.16 1.53
CA ARG A 128 15.47 -9.28 1.60
C ARG A 128 15.51 -8.43 2.88
N ASN A 129 14.86 -8.89 3.97
CA ASN A 129 14.77 -8.19 5.27
C ASN A 129 14.04 -6.85 5.22
N ILE A 130 13.12 -6.67 4.27
CA ILE A 130 12.21 -5.51 4.27
C ILE A 130 10.90 -5.96 4.91
N PHE A 131 10.40 -5.19 5.86
CA PHE A 131 9.12 -5.46 6.50
C PHE A 131 7.99 -5.01 5.56
N MET A 132 7.44 -5.97 4.83
CA MET A 132 6.39 -5.74 3.85
C MET A 132 5.02 -5.91 4.49
N MET A 133 4.17 -4.91 4.30
CA MET A 133 2.75 -4.94 4.64
C MET A 133 1.94 -4.80 3.36
N LEU A 134 0.81 -5.48 3.30
CA LEU A 134 -0.06 -5.52 2.14
C LEU A 134 -1.52 -5.26 2.53
N ALA A 135 -2.16 -4.29 1.90
CA ALA A 135 -3.59 -4.09 1.98
C ALA A 135 -4.26 -4.46 0.64
N LEU A 136 -5.20 -5.39 0.68
CA LEU A 136 -5.88 -5.95 -0.50
C LEU A 136 -7.34 -5.50 -0.54
N PRO A 137 -7.91 -5.11 -1.69
CA PRO A 137 -9.36 -4.85 -1.76
C PRO A 137 -10.15 -6.10 -1.38
N GLU A 138 -11.34 -5.95 -0.79
CA GLU A 138 -12.17 -7.07 -0.32
C GLU A 138 -12.47 -8.11 -1.40
N SER A 139 -12.56 -7.68 -2.67
CA SER A 139 -12.72 -8.54 -3.83
C SER A 139 -11.58 -9.55 -4.03
N SER A 140 -10.41 -9.30 -3.44
CA SER A 140 -9.22 -10.17 -3.52
C SER A 140 -9.17 -11.26 -2.43
N SER A 141 -10.17 -11.31 -1.54
CA SER A 141 -10.25 -12.27 -0.42
C SER A 141 -10.35 -13.75 -0.83
N SER A 142 -10.56 -14.03 -2.12
CA SER A 142 -10.81 -15.36 -2.67
C SER A 142 -9.57 -16.25 -2.84
N SER A 143 -8.35 -15.71 -2.70
CA SER A 143 -7.10 -16.49 -2.82
C SER A 143 -6.28 -16.46 -1.51
N PRO A 144 -6.33 -17.54 -0.71
CA PRO A 144 -5.60 -17.65 0.56
C PRO A 144 -4.08 -17.50 0.41
N SER A 145 -3.54 -17.81 -0.77
CA SER A 145 -2.10 -17.76 -1.04
C SER A 145 -1.51 -16.35 -0.98
N ILE A 146 -2.32 -15.31 -1.23
CA ILE A 146 -1.85 -13.91 -1.26
C ILE A 146 -1.45 -13.43 0.15
N TYR A 147 -2.14 -13.90 1.19
CA TYR A 147 -1.87 -13.48 2.58
C TYR A 147 -0.43 -13.81 3.02
N HIS A 148 0.20 -14.80 2.38
CA HIS A 148 1.57 -15.22 2.65
C HIS A 148 2.64 -14.48 1.86
N CYS A 149 2.28 -13.51 1.01
CA CYS A 149 3.25 -12.75 0.22
C CYS A 149 3.96 -11.66 1.03
N ALA A 150 3.30 -11.11 2.05
CA ALA A 150 3.83 -10.06 2.92
C ALA A 150 4.12 -10.59 4.34
N ASN A 151 4.67 -9.73 5.22
CA ASN A 151 4.78 -10.02 6.65
C ASN A 151 3.40 -9.89 7.32
N LEU A 152 2.67 -8.84 6.96
CA LEU A 152 1.29 -8.60 7.38
C LEU A 152 0.43 -8.31 6.16
N THR A 153 -0.75 -8.91 6.10
CA THR A 153 -1.73 -8.66 5.05
C THR A 153 -3.07 -8.33 5.68
N TRP A 154 -3.81 -7.34 5.17
CA TRP A 154 -5.18 -7.05 5.61
C TRP A 154 -6.09 -6.68 4.44
N LEU A 155 -7.40 -6.72 4.67
CA LEU A 155 -8.41 -6.27 3.72
C LEU A 155 -8.57 -4.76 3.82
N TRP A 156 -8.39 -4.11 2.68
CA TRP A 156 -8.73 -2.74 2.39
C TRP A 156 -10.24 -2.61 2.24
N ALA A 157 -10.91 -2.34 3.36
CA ALA A 157 -12.36 -2.12 3.44
C ALA A 157 -12.70 -0.62 3.38
N SER A 158 -13.83 -0.28 2.75
CA SER A 158 -14.33 1.10 2.64
C SER A 158 -14.84 1.70 3.93
N GLU A 159 -15.40 0.88 4.80
CA GLU A 159 -16.36 1.40 5.78
C GLU A 159 -15.67 1.87 7.07
N ASP A 160 -14.49 1.33 7.39
CA ASP A 160 -13.72 1.73 8.56
C ASP A 160 -12.27 1.14 8.51
N PRO A 161 -11.19 1.94 8.68
CA PRO A 161 -9.86 1.41 8.95
C PRO A 161 -9.78 0.47 10.16
N GLU A 162 -10.68 0.59 11.16
CA GLU A 162 -10.73 -0.37 12.26
C GLU A 162 -11.21 -1.75 11.79
N SER A 163 -12.21 -1.79 10.91
CA SER A 163 -12.65 -3.03 10.25
C SER A 163 -11.56 -3.61 9.36
N ALA A 164 -10.83 -2.76 8.62
CA ALA A 164 -9.67 -3.19 7.84
C ALA A 164 -8.59 -3.84 8.75
N ALA A 165 -8.27 -3.23 9.89
CA ALA A 165 -7.30 -3.78 10.83
C ALA A 165 -7.75 -5.08 11.50
N ALA A 166 -9.05 -5.28 11.72
CA ALA A 166 -9.60 -6.53 12.25
C ALA A 166 -9.36 -7.74 11.33
N THR A 167 -9.09 -7.50 10.04
CA THR A 167 -8.83 -8.57 9.05
C THR A 167 -7.34 -8.90 8.89
N MET A 168 -6.47 -8.33 9.72
CA MET A 168 -5.03 -8.56 9.64
C MET A 168 -4.66 -10.03 9.84
N VAL A 169 -3.95 -10.59 8.86
CA VAL A 169 -3.39 -11.93 8.88
C VAL A 169 -1.87 -11.84 8.86
N ASN A 170 -1.21 -12.58 9.75
CA ASN A 170 0.23 -12.75 9.71
C ASN A 170 0.59 -13.69 8.54
N GLY A 171 1.39 -13.19 7.60
CA GLY A 171 1.86 -13.95 6.44
C GLY A 171 2.96 -14.97 6.73
N GLY A 172 3.34 -15.16 8.00
CA GLY A 172 4.35 -16.13 8.47
C GLY A 172 5.74 -15.53 8.69
N GLY A 173 5.87 -14.19 8.64
CA GLY A 173 7.11 -13.50 8.98
C GLY A 173 7.24 -13.20 10.48
N PRO A 174 8.43 -12.80 10.97
CA PRO A 174 8.54 -12.30 12.34
C PRO A 174 7.62 -11.08 12.48
N ILE A 175 6.67 -11.17 13.42
CA ILE A 175 5.94 -9.99 13.92
C ILE A 175 7.02 -9.16 14.61
N LEU A 176 7.12 -7.86 14.30
CA LEU A 176 8.04 -6.98 15.02
C LEU A 176 7.82 -7.20 16.53
N PRO A 177 8.89 -7.37 17.33
CA PRO A 177 8.73 -7.55 18.76
C PRO A 177 7.91 -6.39 19.30
N ALA A 178 6.88 -6.71 20.09
CA ALA A 178 6.13 -5.69 20.81
C ALA A 178 7.13 -4.84 21.62
N PRO A 179 6.96 -3.51 21.66
CA PRO A 179 7.82 -2.68 22.49
C PRO A 179 7.74 -3.16 23.94
N VAL A 180 8.92 -3.31 24.56
CA VAL A 180 9.11 -3.74 25.96
C VAL A 180 8.92 -2.57 26.92
#